data_AF-M0ZHW0-F1
#
_entry.id   AF-M0ZHW0-F1
#
_cell.length_a   1.000
_cell.length_b   1.000
_cell.length_c   1.000
_cell.angle_alpha   90.00
_cell.angle_beta   90.00
_cell.angle_gamma   90.00
#
_symmetry.space_group_name_H-M   'P 1'
#
loop_
_entity.id
_entity.type
_entity.pdbx_description
1 polymer ?
#
loop_
_entity_poly.entity_id
_entity_poly.type
_entity_poly.pdbx_seq_one_letter_code
_entity_poly.pdbx_strand_id
1 'polypeptide(L)'
;MHSINAITLLGDVILNSLRFPFFRFAYFVLYTCTFVSFQWLVHMCVSKWWPYPFLDISYKYAPLVYLMVGVVHLPCYGMFALVIALKYWLARLFKWIIRKLSGDKQ
;
A
#
# COMPACT_ATOMS: atom_id res chain seq x y z
N MET A 1 4.08 13.68 -9.57
CA MET A 1 4.25 13.63 -8.10
C MET A 1 4.02 12.24 -7.49
N HIS A 2 3.15 11.36 -8.02
CA HIS A 2 2.91 10.02 -7.42
C HIS A 2 4.07 9.01 -7.54
N SER A 3 4.78 8.98 -8.67
CA SER A 3 5.82 7.97 -8.93
C SER A 3 7.09 8.17 -8.08
N ILE A 4 7.42 9.42 -7.71
CA ILE A 4 8.59 9.73 -6.88
C ILE A 4 8.39 9.15 -5.48
N ASN A 5 7.22 9.36 -4.87
CA ASN A 5 6.90 8.78 -3.56
C ASN A 5 7.04 7.25 -3.56
N ALA A 6 6.64 6.58 -4.64
CA ALA A 6 6.80 5.14 -4.76
C ALA A 6 8.28 4.72 -4.78
N ILE A 7 9.12 5.44 -5.52
CA ILE A 7 10.57 5.18 -5.59
C ILE A 7 11.24 5.43 -4.24
N THR A 8 10.92 6.55 -3.59
CA THR A 8 11.47 6.89 -2.26
C THR A 8 11.06 5.86 -1.20
N LEU A 9 9.81 5.40 -1.24
CA LEU A 9 9.28 4.41 -0.32
C LEU A 9 9.91 3.02 -0.56
N LEU A 10 10.20 2.67 -1.81
CA LEU A 10 10.93 1.45 -2.16
C LEU A 10 12.40 1.53 -1.71
N GLY A 11 13.04 2.70 -1.87
CA GLY A 11 14.39 2.98 -1.38
C GLY A 11 14.50 2.85 0.14
N ASP A 12 13.54 3.40 0.90
CA ASP A 12 13.46 3.24 2.35
C ASP A 12 13.33 1.75 2.71
N VAL A 13 12.43 1.00 2.07
CA VAL A 13 12.29 -0.45 2.30
C VAL A 13 13.57 -1.22 2.02
N ILE A 14 14.36 -0.85 1.02
CA ILE A 14 15.63 -1.51 0.72
C ILE A 14 16.64 -1.25 1.84
N LEU A 15 16.82 0.03 2.21
CA LEU A 15 17.80 0.49 3.20
C LEU A 15 17.42 0.11 4.64
N ASN A 16 16.13 -0.05 4.91
CA ASN A 16 15.60 -0.27 6.25
C ASN A 16 15.64 -1.75 6.63
N SER A 17 16.38 -2.09 7.68
CA SER A 17 16.50 -3.45 8.20
C SER A 17 15.46 -3.80 9.27
N LEU A 18 14.63 -2.83 9.70
CA LEU A 18 13.58 -3.07 10.69
C LEU A 18 12.57 -4.08 10.17
N ARG A 19 12.20 -5.03 11.03
CA ARG A 19 11.16 -6.02 10.76
C ARG A 19 9.83 -5.28 10.60
N PHE A 20 9.22 -5.30 9.43
CA PHE A 20 7.91 -4.67 9.21
C PHE A 20 6.82 -5.63 9.74
N PRO A 21 6.18 -5.36 10.89
CA PRO A 21 5.10 -6.21 11.37
C PRO A 21 3.89 -6.09 10.45
N PHE A 22 3.32 -7.23 10.05
CA PHE A 22 2.12 -7.30 9.19
C PHE A 22 0.94 -6.48 9.73
N PHE A 23 0.84 -6.30 11.05
CA PHE A 23 -0.20 -5.45 11.67
C PHE A 23 -0.18 -4.00 11.17
N ARG A 24 0.97 -3.47 10.74
CA ARG A 24 1.07 -2.10 10.21
C ARG A 24 0.37 -1.90 8.87
N PHE A 25 0.00 -2.99 8.19
CA PHE A 25 -0.85 -2.94 7.01
C PHE A 25 -2.26 -2.42 7.31
N ALA A 26 -2.77 -2.69 8.52
CA ALA A 26 -4.06 -2.19 8.95
C ALA A 26 -4.11 -0.66 8.94
N TYR A 27 -3.01 0.03 9.23
CA TYR A 27 -2.95 1.49 9.15
C TYR A 27 -3.13 2.02 7.75
N PHE A 28 -2.55 1.34 6.73
CA PHE A 28 -2.76 1.72 5.34
C PHE A 28 -4.23 1.56 4.95
N VAL A 29 -4.84 0.43 5.28
CA VAL A 29 -6.26 0.18 5.00
C VAL A 29 -7.16 1.18 5.71
N LEU A 30 -6.96 1.39 7.01
CA LEU A 30 -7.72 2.36 7.81
C LEU A 30 -7.56 3.79 7.27
N TYR A 31 -6.34 4.17 6.87
CA TYR A 31 -6.06 5.47 6.27
C TYR A 31 -6.79 5.63 4.93
N THR A 32 -6.76 4.62 4.05
CA THR A 32 -7.48 4.65 2.77
C THR A 32 -8.99 4.74 2.98
N CYS A 33 -9.55 3.94 3.90
CA CYS A 33 -10.98 4.01 4.24
C CYS A 33 -11.36 5.40 4.77
N THR A 34 -10.59 5.92 5.73
CA THR A 34 -10.84 7.25 6.31
C THR A 34 -10.74 8.35 5.26
N PHE A 35 -9.74 8.29 4.38
CA PHE A 35 -9.52 9.27 3.32
C PHE A 35 -10.65 9.26 2.28
N VAL A 36 -11.07 8.09 1.82
CA VAL A 36 -12.18 7.94 0.86
C VAL A 36 -13.50 8.43 1.48
N SER A 37 -13.79 8.05 2.74
CA SER A 37 -14.97 8.54 3.46
C SER A 37 -14.95 10.05 3.66
N PHE A 38 -13.80 10.62 4.02
CA PHE A 38 -13.64 12.07 4.19
C PHE A 38 -13.82 12.82 2.85
N GLN A 39 -13.22 12.34 1.76
CA GLN A 39 -13.39 12.94 0.43
C GLN A 39 -14.85 12.92 -0.02
N TRP A 40 -15.55 11.80 0.22
CA TRP A 40 -16.97 11.67 -0.09
C TRP A 40 -17.83 12.63 0.73
N LEU A 41 -17.62 12.71 2.05
CA LEU A 41 -18.31 13.65 2.93
C LEU A 41 -18.09 15.11 2.52
N VAL A 42 -16.86 15.50 2.22
CA VAL A 42 -16.54 16.86 1.76
C VAL A 42 -17.22 17.17 0.44
N HIS A 43 -17.25 16.22 -0.49
CA HIS A 43 -17.91 16.40 -1.79
C HIS A 43 -19.43 16.55 -1.63
N MET A 44 -20.04 15.83 -0.67
CA MET A 44 -21.46 15.98 -0.32
C MET A 44 -21.76 17.35 0.30
N CYS A 45 -20.88 17.86 1.15
CA CYS A 45 -21.08 19.14 1.85
C CYS A 45 -20.74 20.37 0.99
N VAL A 46 -19.86 20.22 0.00
CA VAL A 46 -19.39 21.33 -0.84
C VAL A 46 -19.43 20.90 -2.30
N SER A 47 -20.39 21.44 -3.06
CA SER A 47 -20.48 21.29 -4.52
C SER A 47 -19.30 22.01 -5.19
N LYS A 48 -18.14 21.37 -5.24
CA LYS A 48 -16.98 21.84 -6.00
C LYS A 48 -16.91 21.13 -7.33
N TRP A 49 -16.51 21.85 -8.37
CA TRP A 49 -16.06 21.23 -9.62
C TRP A 49 -14.86 20.32 -9.31
N TRP A 50 -15.02 19.03 -9.57
CA TRP A 50 -14.01 18.01 -9.30
C TRP A 50 -13.37 17.56 -10.61
N PRO A 51 -12.03 17.41 -10.69
CA PRO A 51 -11.34 17.05 -11.93
C PRO A 51 -11.63 15.61 -12.39
N TYR A 52 -12.29 14.79 -11.55
CA TYR A 52 -12.65 13.41 -11.86
C TYR A 52 -14.16 13.29 -12.06
N PRO A 53 -14.66 13.35 -13.32
CA PRO A 53 -16.09 13.32 -13.62
C PRO A 53 -16.76 11.98 -13.28
N PHE A 54 -15.99 10.91 -13.12
CA PHE A 54 -16.49 9.60 -12.68
C PHE A 54 -16.79 9.53 -11.17
N LEU A 55 -16.47 10.57 -10.39
CA LEU A 55 -16.78 10.68 -8.95
C LEU A 55 -17.92 11.68 -8.67
N ASP A 56 -18.73 12.00 -9.67
CA ASP A 56 -19.91 12.86 -9.52
C ASP A 56 -20.96 12.24 -8.57
N ILE A 57 -21.46 13.03 -7.62
CA ILE A 57 -22.48 12.63 -6.63
C ILE A 57 -23.85 12.48 -7.25
N SER A 58 -24.12 13.15 -8.38
CA SER A 58 -25.37 13.05 -9.12
C SER A 58 -25.65 11.62 -9.61
N TYR A 59 -24.62 10.77 -9.63
CA TYR A 59 -24.74 9.38 -9.98
C TYR A 59 -25.30 8.54 -8.82
N LYS A 60 -26.36 7.77 -9.08
CA LYS A 60 -27.03 6.91 -8.08
C LYS A 60 -26.10 5.92 -7.37
N TYR A 61 -25.01 5.51 -8.03
CA TYR A 61 -24.01 4.59 -7.46
C TYR A 61 -22.69 5.28 -7.10
N ALA A 62 -22.67 6.61 -6.95
CA ALA A 62 -21.52 7.38 -6.49
C ALA A 62 -20.80 6.75 -5.27
N PRO A 63 -21.47 6.40 -4.15
CA PRO A 63 -20.79 5.78 -3.01
C PRO A 63 -20.10 4.45 -3.37
N LEU A 64 -20.67 3.69 -4.32
CA LEU A 64 -20.08 2.44 -4.80
C LEU A 64 -18.80 2.69 -5.60
N VAL A 65 -18.77 3.75 -6.42
CA VAL A 65 -17.57 4.13 -7.20
C VAL A 65 -16.44 4.58 -6.28
N TYR A 66 -16.74 5.39 -5.25
CA TYR A 66 -15.76 5.76 -4.21
C TYR A 66 -15.21 4.52 -3.48
N LEU A 67 -16.09 3.56 -3.15
CA LEU A 67 -15.70 2.29 -2.52
C LEU A 67 -14.80 1.46 -3.46
N MET A 68 -15.15 1.34 -4.74
CA MET A 68 -14.35 0.63 -5.74
C MET A 68 -12.95 1.24 -5.88
N VAL A 69 -12.83 2.56 -5.89
CA VAL A 69 -11.51 3.23 -5.91
C VAL A 69 -10.68 2.83 -4.69
N GLY A 70 -11.28 2.79 -3.50
CA GLY A 70 -10.61 2.29 -2.29
C GLY A 70 -10.18 0.82 -2.40
N VAL A 71 -11.03 -0.04 -2.95
CA VAL A 71 -10.75 -1.46 -3.17
C VAL A 71 -9.61 -1.67 -4.16
N VAL A 72 -9.54 -0.87 -5.22
CA VAL A 72 -8.44 -0.92 -6.22
C VAL A 72 -7.09 -0.52 -5.60
N HIS A 73 -7.07 0.26 -4.52
CA HIS A 73 -5.84 0.56 -3.79
C HIS A 73 -5.35 -0.61 -2.92
N LEU A 74 -6.27 -1.48 -2.46
CA LEU A 74 -5.96 -2.65 -1.64
C LEU A 74 -4.89 -3.59 -2.26
N PRO A 75 -4.99 -3.99 -3.55
CA PRO A 75 -3.97 -4.82 -4.19
C PRO A 75 -2.61 -4.11 -4.32
N CYS A 76 -2.56 -2.78 -4.49
CA CYS A 76 -1.28 -2.05 -4.48
C CYS A 76 -0.56 -2.17 -3.14
N TYR A 77 -1.29 -2.09 -2.02
CA TYR A 77 -0.70 -2.36 -0.71
C TYR A 77 -0.29 -3.83 -0.60
N GLY A 78 -1.10 -4.76 -1.10
CA GLY A 78 -0.79 -6.19 -1.13
C GLY A 78 0.52 -6.50 -1.89
N MET A 79 0.71 -5.89 -3.05
CA MET A 79 1.96 -5.98 -3.83
C MET A 79 3.16 -5.48 -3.02
N PHE A 80 3.01 -4.35 -2.33
CA PHE A 80 4.05 -3.80 -1.48
C PHE A 80 4.40 -4.73 -0.30
N ALA A 81 3.40 -5.33 0.34
CA ALA A 81 3.60 -6.34 1.37
C ALA A 81 4.32 -7.58 0.83
N LEU A 82 4.00 -8.00 -0.41
CA LEU A 82 4.66 -9.11 -1.09
C LEU A 82 6.14 -8.81 -1.36
N VAL A 83 6.48 -7.59 -1.80
CA VAL A 83 7.87 -7.14 -1.97
C VAL A 83 8.65 -7.22 -0.66
N ILE A 84 8.05 -6.79 0.45
CA ILE A 84 8.67 -6.88 1.78
C ILE A 84 8.85 -8.35 2.19
N ALA A 85 7.84 -9.20 1.98
CA ALA A 85 7.92 -10.62 2.29
C ALA A 85 9.02 -11.32 1.47
N LEU A 86 9.13 -10.98 0.18
CA LEU A 86 10.17 -11.46 -0.72
C LEU A 86 11.56 -11.04 -0.26
N LYS A 87 11.75 -9.77 0.17
CA LYS A 87 13.01 -9.29 0.75
C LYS A 87 13.43 -10.16 1.96
N TYR A 88 12.53 -10.40 2.92
CA TYR A 88 12.87 -11.23 4.09
C TYR A 88 13.13 -12.69 3.72
N TRP A 89 12.42 -13.21 2.72
CA TRP A 89 12.66 -14.57 2.23
C TRP A 89 14.04 -14.68 1.57
N LEU A 90 14.40 -13.74 0.69
CA LEU A 90 15.72 -13.66 0.05
C LEU A 90 16.84 -13.48 1.08
N ALA A 91 16.67 -12.62 2.07
CA ALA A 91 17.66 -12.44 3.13
C ALA A 91 17.87 -13.71 3.99
N ARG A 92 16.80 -14.49 4.21
CA ARG A 92 16.91 -15.81 4.89
C ARG A 92 17.58 -16.84 4.00
N LEU A 93 17.21 -16.89 2.71
CA LEU A 93 17.82 -17.77 1.72
C LEU A 93 19.32 -17.50 1.61
N PHE A 94 19.72 -16.24 1.48
CA PHE A 94 21.12 -15.84 1.39
C PHE A 94 21.92 -16.25 2.63
N LYS A 95 21.38 -16.02 3.84
CA LYS A 95 22.00 -16.50 5.09
C LYS A 95 22.08 -18.02 5.18
N TRP A 96 21.12 -18.74 4.61
CA TRP A 96 21.14 -20.20 4.56
C TRP A 96 22.22 -20.69 3.58
N ILE A 97 22.30 -20.10 2.39
CA ILE A 97 23.33 -20.40 1.39
C ILE A 97 24.73 -20.14 1.95
N ILE A 98 24.96 -18.97 2.58
CA ILE A 98 26.26 -18.65 3.20
C ILE A 98 26.64 -19.68 4.26
N ARG A 99 25.71 -20.06 5.16
CA ARG A 99 25.99 -21.09 6.17
C ARG A 99 26.33 -22.45 5.54
N LYS A 100 25.65 -22.81 4.44
CA LYS A 100 25.92 -24.04 3.69
C LYS A 100 27.30 -24.01 3.02
N LEU A 101 27.70 -22.86 2.46
CA LEU A 101 28.99 -22.66 1.79
C LEU A 101 30.16 -22.53 2.76
N SER A 102 29.93 -21.95 3.94
CA SER A 102 30.96 -21.77 4.98
C SER A 102 31.41 -23.10 5.61
N GLY A 103 30.84 -24.23 5.20
CA GLY A 103 31.32 -25.55 5.61
C GLY A 103 31.25 -25.78 7.11
N ASP A 104 30.29 -25.16 7.80
CA ASP A 104 30.03 -25.38 9.22
C ASP A 104 29.58 -26.85 9.39
N LYS A 105 30.58 -27.73 9.55
CA LYS A 105 30.42 -29.11 9.95
C LYS A 105 30.05 -29.04 11.43
N GLN A 106 28.78 -29.34 11.74
CA GLN A 106 28.42 -29.76 13.10
C GLN A 106 29.30 -30.92 13.56
#